data_AF-A0A925NLQ9-F1
#
_entry.id   AF-A0A925NLQ9-F1
#
_cell.length_a   1.000
_cell.length_b   1.000
_cell.length_c   1.000
_cell.angle_alpha   90.00
_cell.angle_beta   90.00
_cell.angle_gamma   90.00
#
_symmetry.space_group_name_H-M   'P 1'
#
loop_
_entity.id
_entity.type
_entity.pdbx_description
1 polymer ?
#
loop_
_entity_poly.entity_id
_entity_poly.type
_entity_poly.pdbx_seq_one_letter_code
_entity_poly.pdbx_strand_id
1 'polypeptide(L)'
;GLEESQKPNSQTAVAAFSGGIDSTFTIYRHRLDKCDRHWRRNIDAGVFVHGFDIPLVQEDAFKRASARMRKTLKTLDTDLITMSTNLQALNIEWDDTHIAGVASSLMLLSGQYSEGLIASGSSYHKLLIPWGSNPITDHLLSTKNFQIVHDGANFTRIQKREEIRGWPEGFHDLRICFSAERRDENCGKCSKCLTDILHMRILGVEIPKSFPNPSDLAIKNLQVRNLGELNGFDSLVASARKHGNNDRWVEILARRVQELKRNAKHSV
;
A
#
# COMPACT_ATOMS: atom_id res chain seq x y z
N GLY A 1 16.81 -9.13 -39.77
CA GLY A 1 15.90 -9.91 -38.92
C GLY A 1 16.28 -9.58 -37.50
N LEU A 2 15.36 -9.00 -36.74
CA LEU A 2 15.59 -8.76 -35.32
C LEU A 2 15.53 -10.13 -34.64
N GLU A 3 16.65 -10.55 -34.06
CA GLU A 3 16.73 -11.77 -33.27
C GLU A 3 15.64 -11.75 -32.20
N GLU A 4 14.74 -12.74 -32.25
CA GLU A 4 13.82 -13.01 -31.15
C GLU A 4 14.66 -13.32 -29.92
N SER A 5 14.79 -12.35 -29.01
CA SER A 5 15.34 -12.58 -27.69
C SER A 5 14.59 -13.76 -27.08
N GLN A 6 15.34 -14.80 -26.72
CA GLN A 6 14.80 -15.99 -26.05
C GLN A 6 13.91 -15.54 -24.89
N LYS A 7 12.64 -15.97 -24.91
CA LYS A 7 11.69 -15.69 -23.83
C LYS A 7 12.30 -16.12 -22.50
N PRO A 8 12.17 -15.32 -21.42
CA PRO A 8 12.52 -15.80 -20.10
C PRO A 8 11.78 -17.12 -19.84
N ASN A 9 12.57 -18.16 -19.56
CA ASN A 9 12.10 -19.55 -19.49
C ASN A 9 11.37 -19.87 -18.17
N SER A 10 11.03 -18.85 -17.39
CA SER A 10 10.36 -18.99 -16.10
C SER A 10 9.22 -17.98 -16.02
N GLN A 11 7.99 -18.46 -15.76
CA GLN A 11 6.81 -17.63 -15.45
C GLN A 11 6.98 -17.01 -14.06
N THR A 12 7.99 -16.16 -13.92
CA THR A 12 8.37 -15.50 -12.68
C THR A 12 7.90 -14.08 -12.71
N ALA A 13 7.43 -13.63 -11.55
CA ALA A 13 6.82 -12.33 -11.38
C ALA A 13 7.61 -11.50 -10.37
N VAL A 14 7.53 -10.19 -10.56
CA VAL A 14 7.92 -9.21 -9.56
C VAL A 14 6.67 -8.51 -9.02
N ALA A 15 6.72 -8.00 -7.80
CA ALA A 15 5.63 -7.21 -7.23
C ALA A 15 6.14 -5.86 -6.73
N ALA A 16 5.41 -4.78 -7.03
CA ALA A 16 5.70 -3.48 -6.42
C ALA A 16 5.55 -3.58 -4.89
N PHE A 17 6.63 -3.28 -4.15
CA PHE A 17 6.70 -3.50 -2.71
C PHE A 17 7.26 -2.28 -1.98
N SER A 18 6.38 -1.62 -1.22
CA SER A 18 6.71 -0.44 -0.40
C SER A 18 6.67 -0.73 1.09
N GLY A 19 6.41 -1.98 1.50
CA GLY A 19 6.17 -2.38 2.89
C GLY A 19 4.80 -1.98 3.43
N GLY A 20 3.90 -1.48 2.58
CA GLY A 20 2.53 -1.16 2.97
C GLY A 20 1.63 -2.40 3.08
N ILE A 21 0.42 -2.23 3.62
CA ILE A 21 -0.53 -3.34 3.80
C ILE A 21 -0.88 -4.01 2.48
N ASP A 22 -1.17 -3.24 1.43
CA ASP A 22 -1.61 -3.80 0.15
C ASP A 22 -0.50 -4.63 -0.50
N SER A 23 0.73 -4.11 -0.57
CA SER A 23 1.85 -4.84 -1.16
C SER A 23 2.31 -6.03 -0.32
N THR A 24 2.24 -5.93 1.01
CA THR A 24 2.47 -7.05 1.94
C THR A 24 1.43 -8.14 1.74
N PHE A 25 0.15 -7.77 1.57
CA PHE A 25 -0.94 -8.70 1.31
C PHE A 25 -0.75 -9.45 -0.01
N THR A 26 -0.41 -8.75 -1.09
CA THR A 26 -0.13 -9.36 -2.40
C THR A 26 1.01 -10.37 -2.31
N ILE A 27 2.15 -10.02 -1.71
CA ILE A 27 3.25 -10.99 -1.55
C ILE A 27 2.81 -12.18 -0.68
N TYR A 28 2.20 -11.90 0.48
CA TYR A 28 1.74 -12.93 1.43
C TYR A 28 0.84 -13.98 0.76
N ARG A 29 -0.20 -13.54 0.05
CA ARG A 29 -1.18 -14.46 -0.52
C ARG A 29 -0.63 -15.32 -1.66
N HIS A 30 0.34 -14.81 -2.41
CA HIS A 30 0.94 -15.53 -3.52
C HIS A 30 2.04 -16.49 -3.06
N ARG A 31 2.86 -16.11 -2.08
CA ARG A 31 3.95 -16.96 -1.54
C ARG A 31 3.48 -18.04 -0.58
N LEU A 32 2.40 -17.81 0.18
CA LEU A 32 1.84 -18.80 1.10
C LEU A 32 0.57 -19.48 0.59
N ASP A 33 0.39 -19.50 -0.73
CA ASP A 33 -0.66 -20.30 -1.36
C ASP A 33 -2.10 -19.96 -0.91
N LYS A 34 -2.32 -18.74 -0.40
CA LYS A 34 -3.64 -18.21 0.03
C LYS A 34 -4.47 -17.64 -1.12
N CYS A 35 -4.00 -17.79 -2.35
CA CYS A 35 -4.74 -17.47 -3.56
C CYS A 35 -5.04 -18.73 -4.36
N ASP A 36 -6.14 -18.70 -5.11
CA ASP A 36 -6.52 -19.75 -6.03
C ASP A 36 -5.36 -20.08 -6.98
N ARG A 37 -5.13 -21.37 -7.23
CA ARG A 37 -4.00 -21.86 -8.03
C ARG A 37 -3.90 -21.22 -9.42
N HIS A 38 -5.03 -20.88 -10.03
CA HIS A 38 -5.08 -20.27 -11.38
C HIS A 38 -4.70 -18.79 -11.36
N TRP A 39 -4.87 -18.14 -10.21
CA TRP A 39 -4.52 -16.74 -9.99
C TRP A 39 -3.16 -16.56 -9.30
N ARG A 40 -2.54 -17.65 -8.84
CA ARG A 40 -1.22 -17.61 -8.22
C ARG A 40 -0.17 -17.14 -9.21
N ARG A 41 0.80 -16.39 -8.70
CA ARG A 41 1.96 -15.89 -9.43
C ARG A 41 3.20 -16.29 -8.65
N ASN A 42 4.22 -16.78 -9.35
CA ASN A 42 5.49 -17.09 -8.72
C ASN A 42 6.27 -15.78 -8.51
N ILE A 43 5.97 -15.08 -7.42
CA ILE A 43 6.66 -13.84 -7.09
C ILE A 43 8.03 -14.18 -6.53
N ASP A 44 9.10 -13.83 -7.24
CA ASP A 44 10.46 -14.09 -6.80
C ASP A 44 11.09 -12.86 -6.13
N ALA A 45 10.65 -11.66 -6.50
CA ALA A 45 11.16 -10.43 -5.89
C ALA A 45 10.09 -9.34 -5.70
N GLY A 46 10.22 -8.61 -4.59
CA GLY A 46 9.60 -7.31 -4.41
C GLY A 46 10.46 -6.20 -5.02
N VAL A 47 9.83 -5.16 -5.57
CA VAL A 47 10.51 -4.00 -6.17
C VAL A 47 10.21 -2.75 -5.35
N PHE A 48 11.26 -2.16 -4.76
CA PHE A 48 11.18 -0.94 -3.97
C PHE A 48 11.92 0.22 -4.63
N VAL A 49 11.21 1.33 -4.86
CA VAL A 49 11.71 2.45 -5.66
C VAL A 49 11.97 3.68 -4.78
N HIS A 50 13.22 4.13 -4.74
CA HIS A 50 13.63 5.39 -4.13
C HIS A 50 13.22 6.57 -5.02
N GLY A 51 12.72 7.65 -4.44
CA GLY A 51 12.22 8.81 -5.18
C GLY A 51 10.71 8.81 -5.45
N PHE A 52 10.00 7.76 -5.01
CA PHE A 52 8.55 7.81 -4.81
C PHE A 52 8.24 8.35 -3.40
N ASP A 53 7.83 7.51 -2.46
CA ASP A 53 7.36 7.98 -1.15
C ASP A 53 8.50 8.31 -0.16
N ILE A 54 9.73 7.86 -0.46
CA ILE A 54 10.97 8.32 0.18
C ILE A 54 11.70 9.27 -0.78
N PRO A 55 11.86 10.57 -0.44
CA PRO A 55 12.60 11.52 -1.26
C PRO A 55 14.05 11.07 -1.48
N LEU A 56 14.62 11.40 -2.65
CA LEU A 56 16.01 11.04 -3.01
C LEU A 56 17.04 11.55 -2.00
N VAL A 57 16.78 12.70 -1.37
CA VAL A 57 17.64 13.29 -0.33
C VAL A 57 17.69 12.48 0.98
N GLN A 58 16.73 11.57 1.22
CA GLN A 58 16.70 10.73 2.43
C GLN A 58 17.31 9.34 2.17
N GLU A 59 18.56 9.29 1.73
CA GLU A 59 19.26 8.02 1.42
C GLU A 59 19.30 7.05 2.61
N ASP A 60 19.58 7.55 3.81
CA ASP A 60 19.68 6.69 4.99
C ASP A 60 18.33 6.09 5.39
N ALA A 61 17.23 6.85 5.20
CA ALA A 61 15.89 6.32 5.38
C ALA A 61 15.61 5.22 4.35
N PHE A 62 15.95 5.44 3.08
CA PHE A 62 15.80 4.41 2.05
C PHE A 62 16.61 3.15 2.35
N LYS A 63 17.87 3.28 2.78
CA LYS A 63 18.74 2.15 3.15
C LYS A 63 18.14 1.34 4.31
N ARG A 64 17.68 2.00 5.38
CA ARG A 64 17.06 1.30 6.53
C ARG A 64 15.72 0.65 6.17
N ALA A 65 14.88 1.34 5.42
CA ALA A 65 13.62 0.79 4.92
C ALA A 65 13.87 -0.45 4.05
N SER A 66 14.81 -0.36 3.11
CA SER A 66 15.20 -1.48 2.23
C SER A 66 15.78 -2.66 3.02
N ALA A 67 16.63 -2.40 4.02
CA ALA A 67 17.20 -3.45 4.86
C ALA A 67 16.11 -4.19 5.66
N ARG A 68 15.15 -3.45 6.24
CA ARG A 68 14.00 -4.03 6.93
C ARG A 68 13.18 -4.89 5.96
N MET A 69 12.77 -4.33 4.83
CA MET A 69 11.98 -5.05 3.82
C MET A 69 12.69 -6.31 3.31
N ARG A 70 14.01 -6.26 3.06
CA ARG A 70 14.79 -7.42 2.62
C ARG A 70 14.77 -8.52 3.66
N LYS A 71 14.92 -8.18 4.95
CA LYS A 71 14.80 -9.14 6.05
C LYS A 71 13.41 -9.78 6.09
N THR A 72 12.36 -8.95 5.98
CA THR A 72 10.97 -9.42 5.97
C THR A 72 10.72 -10.38 4.80
N LEU A 73 11.01 -9.96 3.55
CA LEU A 73 10.77 -10.78 2.36
C LEU A 73 11.57 -12.09 2.35
N LYS A 74 12.78 -12.10 2.93
CA LYS A 74 13.60 -13.32 2.96
C LYS A 74 12.93 -14.45 3.75
N THR A 75 12.02 -14.15 4.67
CA THR A 75 11.23 -15.18 5.39
C THR A 75 10.28 -15.98 4.50
N LEU A 76 9.96 -15.47 3.30
CA LEU A 76 9.15 -16.13 2.28
C LEU A 76 9.97 -16.55 1.05
N ASP A 77 11.29 -16.56 1.18
CA ASP A 77 12.25 -16.76 0.09
C ASP A 77 11.94 -15.87 -1.13
N THR A 78 11.74 -14.58 -0.85
CA THR A 78 11.51 -13.54 -1.84
C THR A 78 12.60 -12.49 -1.72
N ASP A 79 13.21 -12.11 -2.84
CA ASP A 79 14.25 -11.09 -2.88
C ASP A 79 13.68 -9.67 -2.87
N LEU A 80 14.53 -8.69 -2.61
CA LEU A 80 14.19 -7.27 -2.75
C LEU A 80 15.11 -6.61 -3.78
N ILE A 81 14.53 -6.19 -4.89
CA ILE A 81 15.18 -5.37 -5.90
C ILE A 81 14.91 -3.89 -5.55
N THR A 82 15.97 -3.12 -5.45
CA THR A 82 15.89 -1.67 -5.20
C THR A 82 16.29 -0.91 -6.46
N MET A 83 15.58 0.15 -6.77
CA MET A 83 15.92 1.08 -7.85
C MET A 83 15.59 2.51 -7.44
N SER A 84 16.00 3.49 -8.24
CA SER A 84 15.73 4.92 -7.97
C SER A 84 15.19 5.63 -9.21
N THR A 85 14.39 6.66 -8.98
CA THR A 85 13.86 7.53 -10.03
C THR A 85 13.71 8.96 -9.55
N ASN A 86 13.87 9.92 -10.45
CA ASN A 86 13.61 11.34 -10.21
C ASN A 86 12.21 11.76 -10.67
N LEU A 87 11.28 10.82 -10.89
CA LEU A 87 9.94 11.11 -11.43
C LEU A 87 9.22 12.27 -10.72
N GLN A 88 9.31 12.36 -9.39
CA GLN A 88 8.69 13.45 -8.63
C GLN A 88 9.30 14.84 -8.90
N ALA A 89 10.54 14.91 -9.39
CA ALA A 89 11.16 16.18 -9.79
C ALA A 89 10.51 16.76 -11.06
N LEU A 90 9.70 15.99 -11.78
CA LEU A 90 8.97 16.45 -12.95
C LEU A 90 7.67 17.20 -12.61
N ASN A 91 7.36 17.41 -11.33
CA ASN A 91 6.16 18.12 -10.85
C ASN A 91 4.84 17.60 -11.47
N ILE A 92 4.75 16.28 -11.64
CA ILE A 92 3.56 15.62 -12.17
C ILE A 92 2.50 15.48 -11.09
N GLU A 93 1.23 15.38 -11.51
CA GLU A 93 0.14 15.11 -10.59
C GLU A 93 0.21 13.65 -10.12
N TRP A 94 0.73 13.45 -8.90
CA TRP A 94 1.08 12.13 -8.40
C TRP A 94 -0.12 11.18 -8.31
N ASP A 95 -1.26 11.68 -7.84
CA ASP A 95 -2.47 10.88 -7.65
C ASP A 95 -2.99 10.27 -8.98
N ASP A 96 -2.71 10.91 -10.12
CA ASP A 96 -3.06 10.42 -11.46
C ASP A 96 -1.94 9.59 -12.12
N THR A 97 -0.68 9.88 -11.82
CA THR A 97 0.46 9.38 -12.62
C THR A 97 1.28 8.28 -11.95
N HIS A 98 1.15 8.09 -10.63
CA HIS A 98 1.98 7.17 -9.86
C HIS A 98 2.02 5.75 -10.44
N ILE A 99 0.90 5.25 -10.99
CA ILE A 99 0.84 3.90 -11.53
C ILE A 99 1.74 3.71 -12.75
N ALA A 100 1.85 4.72 -13.61
CA ALA A 100 2.70 4.67 -14.79
C ALA A 100 4.17 4.65 -14.37
N GLY A 101 4.52 5.40 -13.31
CA GLY A 101 5.84 5.33 -12.67
C GLY A 101 6.16 3.94 -12.14
N VAL A 102 5.22 3.30 -11.42
CA VAL A 102 5.38 1.95 -10.90
C VAL A 102 5.50 0.92 -12.04
N ALA A 103 4.59 0.95 -13.01
CA ALA A 103 4.62 0.03 -14.15
C ALA A 103 5.92 0.16 -14.96
N SER A 104 6.34 1.40 -15.27
CA SER A 104 7.62 1.67 -15.93
C SER A 104 8.80 1.08 -15.16
N SER A 105 8.81 1.25 -13.84
CA SER A 105 9.84 0.68 -12.94
C SER A 105 9.89 -0.86 -13.02
N LEU A 106 8.72 -1.52 -12.99
CA LEU A 106 8.64 -2.98 -13.11
C LEU A 106 9.07 -3.47 -14.50
N MET A 107 8.72 -2.74 -15.56
CA MET A 107 9.03 -3.09 -16.95
C MET A 107 10.53 -3.09 -17.26
N LEU A 108 11.35 -2.35 -16.50
CA LEU A 108 12.81 -2.43 -16.60
C LEU A 108 13.36 -3.84 -16.32
N LEU A 109 12.56 -4.69 -15.66
CA LEU A 109 12.92 -6.06 -15.30
C LEU A 109 12.36 -7.09 -16.30
N SER A 110 11.76 -6.64 -17.41
CA SER A 110 11.17 -7.52 -18.45
C SER A 110 12.15 -8.45 -19.15
N GLY A 111 13.45 -8.23 -19.02
CA GLY A 111 14.48 -9.17 -19.48
C GLY A 111 14.61 -10.44 -18.62
N GLN A 112 14.08 -10.43 -17.39
CA GLN A 112 14.18 -11.54 -16.43
C GLN A 112 12.83 -12.06 -15.93
N TYR A 113 11.80 -11.21 -15.94
CA TYR A 113 10.47 -11.53 -15.42
C TYR A 113 9.42 -11.31 -16.50
N SER A 114 8.33 -12.08 -16.45
CA SER A 114 7.23 -11.97 -17.41
C SER A 114 6.03 -11.18 -16.89
N GLU A 115 5.97 -10.94 -15.58
CA GLU A 115 4.81 -10.29 -14.93
C GLU A 115 5.24 -9.31 -13.82
N GLY A 116 4.50 -8.22 -13.70
CA GLY A 116 4.63 -7.21 -12.67
C GLY A 116 3.30 -7.00 -11.93
N LEU A 117 3.27 -7.30 -10.64
CA LEU A 117 2.08 -7.15 -9.81
C LEU A 117 2.02 -5.76 -9.16
N ILE A 118 0.82 -5.19 -9.19
CA ILE A 118 0.48 -3.94 -8.54
C ILE A 118 -0.62 -4.24 -7.54
N ALA A 119 -0.31 -4.02 -6.26
CA ALA A 119 -1.25 -4.24 -5.18
C ALA A 119 -2.32 -3.14 -5.18
N SER A 120 -3.58 -3.55 -5.22
CA SER A 120 -4.73 -2.65 -5.24
C SER A 120 -4.85 -1.85 -3.96
N GLY A 121 -5.02 -0.53 -4.02
CA GLY A 121 -5.34 0.27 -2.84
C GLY A 121 -6.84 0.27 -2.46
N SER A 122 -7.72 -0.23 -3.34
CA SER A 122 -9.17 -0.07 -3.25
C SER A 122 -9.91 -1.33 -3.70
N SER A 123 -10.97 -1.72 -3.00
CA SER A 123 -11.78 -2.88 -3.41
C SER A 123 -12.70 -2.55 -4.58
N TYR A 124 -13.13 -3.55 -5.36
CA TYR A 124 -14.12 -3.41 -6.44
C TYR A 124 -15.40 -2.67 -6.02
N HIS A 125 -15.84 -2.83 -4.77
CA HIS A 125 -17.04 -2.16 -4.24
C HIS A 125 -16.86 -0.66 -3.96
N LYS A 126 -15.62 -0.15 -3.98
CA LYS A 126 -15.26 1.23 -3.58
C LYS A 126 -14.13 1.78 -4.45
N LEU A 127 -14.19 1.55 -5.76
CA LEU A 127 -13.24 2.16 -6.69
C LEU A 127 -13.38 3.69 -6.63
N LEU A 128 -12.23 4.37 -6.59
CA LEU A 128 -12.15 5.83 -6.70
C LEU A 128 -11.75 6.13 -8.14
N ILE A 129 -12.58 6.89 -8.87
CA ILE A 129 -12.32 7.28 -10.25
C ILE A 129 -12.68 8.78 -10.37
N PRO A 130 -11.76 9.64 -10.86
CA PRO A 130 -10.40 9.31 -11.31
C PRO A 130 -9.46 8.97 -10.14
N TRP A 131 -8.56 8.01 -10.39
CA TRP A 131 -7.41 7.67 -9.56
C TRP A 131 -6.41 6.92 -10.43
N GLY A 132 -5.12 7.23 -10.32
CA GLY A 132 -4.10 6.72 -11.23
C GLY A 132 -4.08 5.20 -11.34
N SER A 133 -4.23 4.47 -10.23
CA SER A 133 -4.24 3.00 -10.21
C SER A 133 -5.64 2.41 -10.02
N ASN A 134 -6.10 1.57 -10.94
CA ASN A 134 -7.37 0.88 -10.81
C ASN A 134 -7.39 -0.42 -11.66
N PRO A 135 -8.24 -1.40 -11.30
CA PRO A 135 -8.28 -2.68 -12.00
C PRO A 135 -8.73 -2.58 -13.47
N ILE A 136 -9.35 -1.47 -13.89
CA ILE A 136 -9.82 -1.25 -15.26
C ILE A 136 -8.67 -0.84 -16.18
N THR A 137 -7.71 -0.04 -15.70
CA THR A 137 -6.65 0.53 -16.56
C THR A 137 -5.27 -0.05 -16.33
N ASP A 138 -4.95 -0.57 -15.15
CA ASP A 138 -3.57 -0.97 -14.82
C ASP A 138 -3.03 -2.04 -15.78
N HIS A 139 -3.87 -3.00 -16.18
CA HIS A 139 -3.50 -4.06 -17.13
C HIS A 139 -3.21 -3.55 -18.55
N LEU A 140 -3.69 -2.35 -18.91
CA LEU A 140 -3.43 -1.74 -20.23
C LEU A 140 -1.99 -1.22 -20.34
N LEU A 141 -1.24 -1.17 -19.24
CA LEU A 141 0.19 -0.86 -19.21
C LEU A 141 1.06 -2.08 -19.56
N SER A 142 0.45 -3.22 -19.89
CA SER A 142 1.15 -4.44 -20.30
C SER A 142 1.75 -4.31 -21.71
N THR A 143 2.77 -5.14 -21.98
CA THR A 143 3.34 -5.34 -23.31
C THR A 143 3.22 -6.80 -23.73
N LYS A 144 3.63 -7.14 -24.96
CA LYS A 144 3.66 -8.54 -25.43
C LYS A 144 4.47 -9.46 -24.51
N ASN A 145 5.56 -8.95 -23.91
CA ASN A 145 6.52 -9.76 -23.17
C ASN A 145 6.48 -9.53 -21.65
N PHE A 146 5.66 -8.59 -21.17
CA PHE A 146 5.55 -8.27 -19.75
C PHE A 146 4.12 -7.87 -19.40
N GLN A 147 3.44 -8.66 -18.56
CA GLN A 147 2.07 -8.38 -18.13
C GLN A 147 2.03 -7.61 -16.82
N ILE A 148 1.22 -6.55 -16.76
CA ILE A 148 0.88 -5.85 -15.52
C ILE A 148 -0.39 -6.46 -14.95
N VAL A 149 -0.31 -6.91 -13.70
CA VAL A 149 -1.41 -7.58 -13.00
C VAL A 149 -1.82 -6.75 -11.79
N HIS A 150 -3.07 -6.30 -11.77
CA HIS A 150 -3.66 -5.62 -10.62
C HIS A 150 -4.21 -6.65 -9.62
N ASP A 151 -3.62 -6.76 -8.43
CA ASP A 151 -3.94 -7.79 -7.45
C ASP A 151 -4.69 -7.26 -6.22
N GLY A 152 -5.59 -8.08 -5.67
CA GLY A 152 -6.20 -7.86 -4.36
C GLY A 152 -7.39 -6.90 -4.31
N ALA A 153 -7.96 -6.51 -5.46
CA ALA A 153 -9.15 -5.63 -5.53
C ALA A 153 -10.45 -6.33 -5.07
N ASN A 154 -10.48 -7.66 -4.96
CA ASN A 154 -11.59 -8.40 -4.35
C ASN A 154 -11.59 -8.35 -2.81
N PHE A 155 -10.55 -7.78 -2.18
CA PHE A 155 -10.45 -7.65 -0.73
C PHE A 155 -10.64 -6.21 -0.29
N THR A 156 -11.45 -6.01 0.75
CA THR A 156 -11.51 -4.75 1.48
C THR A 156 -10.21 -4.51 2.25
N ARG A 157 -9.90 -3.25 2.55
CA ARG A 157 -8.73 -2.89 3.37
C ARG A 157 -8.71 -3.61 4.72
N ILE A 158 -9.88 -3.83 5.33
CA ILE A 158 -10.02 -4.55 6.59
C ILE A 158 -9.60 -6.02 6.43
N GLN A 159 -10.14 -6.70 5.41
CA GLN A 159 -9.80 -8.10 5.13
C GLN A 159 -8.30 -8.29 4.88
N LYS A 160 -7.66 -7.39 4.11
CA LYS A 160 -6.21 -7.47 3.88
C LYS A 160 -5.40 -7.41 5.17
N ARG A 161 -5.78 -6.53 6.11
CA ARG A 161 -5.13 -6.43 7.43
C ARG A 161 -5.30 -7.69 8.25
N GLU A 162 -6.49 -8.28 8.22
CA GLU A 162 -6.75 -9.52 8.95
C GLU A 162 -5.91 -10.68 8.40
N GLU A 163 -5.83 -10.80 7.07
CA GLU A 163 -5.06 -11.87 6.41
C GLU A 163 -3.55 -11.79 6.68
N ILE A 164 -2.94 -10.60 6.57
CA ILE A 164 -1.47 -10.46 6.73
C ILE A 164 -0.99 -10.74 8.16
N ARG A 165 -1.89 -10.84 9.16
CA ARG A 165 -1.53 -11.29 10.51
C ARG A 165 -0.99 -12.71 10.53
N GLY A 166 -1.36 -13.52 9.53
CA GLY A 166 -0.79 -14.84 9.32
C GLY A 166 0.68 -14.83 8.89
N TRP A 167 1.30 -13.65 8.72
CA TRP A 167 2.74 -13.46 8.52
C TRP A 167 3.27 -12.40 9.50
N PRO A 168 3.67 -12.82 10.72
CA PRO A 168 4.08 -11.91 11.78
C PRO A 168 5.20 -10.94 11.37
N GLU A 169 6.17 -11.38 10.59
CA GLU A 169 7.26 -10.55 10.10
C GLU A 169 6.75 -9.47 9.14
N GLY A 170 5.92 -9.85 8.16
CA GLY A 170 5.26 -8.90 7.27
C GLY A 170 4.37 -7.90 8.01
N PHE A 171 3.63 -8.37 9.01
CA PHE A 171 2.72 -7.56 9.80
C PHE A 171 3.47 -6.56 10.70
N HIS A 172 4.50 -7.00 11.42
CA HIS A 172 5.23 -6.15 12.37
C HIS A 172 6.23 -5.20 11.73
N ASP A 173 6.66 -5.43 10.49
CA ASP A 173 7.60 -4.57 9.75
C ASP A 173 6.91 -3.57 8.81
N LEU A 174 5.58 -3.45 8.86
CA LEU A 174 4.79 -2.57 8.01
C LEU A 174 5.31 -1.12 7.98
N ARG A 175 5.35 -0.52 6.79
CA ARG A 175 5.69 0.87 6.53
C ARG A 175 4.65 1.49 5.60
N ILE A 176 3.78 2.30 6.17
CA ILE A 176 2.64 2.87 5.43
C ILE A 176 2.71 4.40 5.35
N CYS A 177 3.44 5.03 6.26
CA CYS A 177 3.42 6.48 6.43
C CYS A 177 4.20 7.18 5.31
N PHE A 178 3.59 8.22 4.74
CA PHE A 178 4.23 9.13 3.80
C PHE A 178 4.48 10.51 4.41
N SER A 179 4.29 10.68 5.73
CA SER A 179 4.35 12.00 6.40
C SER A 179 5.34 12.05 7.56
N ALA A 180 5.98 10.92 7.91
CA ALA A 180 7.03 10.90 8.91
C ALA A 180 8.23 11.74 8.45
N GLU A 181 8.89 12.42 9.37
CA GLU A 181 10.12 13.18 9.11
C GLU A 181 11.18 12.26 8.49
N ARG A 182 11.39 11.12 9.16
CA ARG A 182 12.10 9.96 8.65
C ARG A 182 11.14 9.03 7.92
N ARG A 183 11.24 8.96 6.59
CA ARG A 183 10.30 8.21 5.74
C ARG A 183 10.40 6.68 5.87
N ASP A 184 11.32 6.19 6.71
CA ASP A 184 11.44 4.78 7.09
C ASP A 184 10.56 4.35 8.28
N GLU A 185 9.78 5.26 8.87
CA GLU A 185 8.99 5.05 10.09
C GLU A 185 7.49 5.35 9.90
N ASN A 186 6.64 4.89 10.82
CA ASN A 186 5.24 5.28 10.90
C ASN A 186 5.03 6.37 11.97
N CYS A 187 4.42 7.50 11.60
CA CYS A 187 4.29 8.63 12.53
C CYS A 187 3.14 8.51 13.56
N GLY A 188 2.20 7.58 13.36
CA GLY A 188 1.05 7.38 14.25
C GLY A 188 -0.04 8.46 14.24
N LYS A 189 0.18 9.56 13.51
CA LYS A 189 -0.68 10.76 13.59
C LYS A 189 -1.23 11.26 12.26
N CYS A 190 -0.72 10.80 11.12
CA CYS A 190 -1.28 11.16 9.82
C CYS A 190 -2.55 10.35 9.50
N SER A 191 -3.34 10.80 8.51
CA SER A 191 -4.58 10.13 8.10
C SER A 191 -4.38 8.64 7.79
N LYS A 192 -3.28 8.30 7.11
CA LYS A 192 -2.94 6.90 6.78
C LYS A 192 -2.63 6.08 8.03
N CYS A 193 -1.71 6.53 8.90
CA CYS A 193 -1.43 5.85 10.17
C CYS A 193 -2.67 5.67 11.04
N LEU A 194 -3.48 6.72 11.20
CA LEU A 194 -4.70 6.64 12.00
C LEU A 194 -5.73 5.69 11.37
N THR A 195 -5.90 5.72 10.04
CA THR A 195 -6.81 4.79 9.35
C THR A 195 -6.44 3.34 9.65
N ASP A 196 -5.15 3.01 9.57
CA ASP A 196 -4.68 1.64 9.77
C ASP A 196 -4.78 1.20 11.23
N ILE A 197 -4.35 2.04 12.17
CA ILE A 197 -4.42 1.70 13.60
C ILE A 197 -5.87 1.57 14.07
N LEU A 198 -6.77 2.46 13.64
CA LEU A 198 -8.17 2.41 14.07
C LEU A 198 -8.90 1.21 13.46
N HIS A 199 -8.58 0.79 12.24
CA HIS A 199 -9.08 -0.49 11.71
C HIS A 199 -8.63 -1.68 12.57
N MET A 200 -7.37 -1.70 13.01
CA MET A 200 -6.86 -2.78 13.87
C MET A 200 -7.55 -2.79 15.24
N ARG A 201 -7.82 -1.61 15.83
CA ARG A 201 -8.64 -1.50 17.04
C ARG A 201 -10.06 -2.03 16.86
N ILE A 202 -10.71 -1.73 15.73
CA ILE A 202 -12.05 -2.25 15.42
C ILE A 202 -12.05 -3.77 15.34
N LEU A 203 -11.01 -4.37 14.75
CA LEU A 203 -10.87 -5.82 14.65
C LEU A 203 -10.47 -6.49 15.98
N GLY A 204 -10.10 -5.71 17.01
CA GLY A 204 -9.59 -6.26 18.27
C GLY A 204 -8.23 -6.94 18.10
N VAL A 205 -7.44 -6.54 17.11
CA VAL A 205 -6.14 -7.16 16.81
C VAL A 205 -4.99 -6.33 17.35
N GLU A 206 -3.86 -6.98 17.59
CA GLU A 206 -2.64 -6.32 18.04
C GLU A 206 -2.20 -5.25 17.03
N ILE A 207 -1.77 -4.09 17.54
CA ILE A 207 -1.16 -3.05 16.72
C ILE A 207 0.31 -3.45 16.45
N PRO A 208 0.77 -3.51 15.19
CA PRO A 208 2.11 -3.95 14.89
C PRO A 208 3.18 -3.05 15.52
N LYS A 209 4.31 -3.65 15.90
CA LYS A 209 5.43 -2.95 16.57
C LYS A 209 6.01 -1.79 15.77
N SER A 210 5.84 -1.78 14.45
CA SER A 210 6.22 -0.66 13.59
C SER A 210 5.33 0.58 13.74
N PHE A 211 4.21 0.49 14.46
CA PHE A 211 3.33 1.61 14.75
C PHE A 211 3.52 2.11 16.18
N PRO A 212 3.67 3.44 16.36
CA PRO A 212 3.47 4.02 17.67
C PRO A 212 1.98 3.94 18.05
N ASN A 213 1.71 3.88 19.36
CA ASN A 213 0.34 3.98 19.86
C ASN A 213 -0.25 5.36 19.55
N PRO A 214 -1.43 5.47 18.90
CA PRO A 214 -2.00 6.76 18.58
C PRO A 214 -2.65 7.33 19.83
N SER A 215 -2.37 8.61 20.09
CA SER A 215 -2.99 9.36 21.17
C SER A 215 -4.35 9.91 20.75
N ASP A 216 -5.22 10.16 21.73
CA ASP A 216 -6.46 10.93 21.53
C ASP A 216 -6.19 12.27 20.84
N LEU A 217 -5.04 12.90 21.15
CA LEU A 217 -4.62 14.16 20.55
C LEU A 217 -4.35 14.01 19.05
N ALA A 218 -3.75 12.90 18.62
CA ALA A 218 -3.54 12.62 17.20
C ALA A 218 -4.87 12.51 16.45
N ILE A 219 -5.88 11.89 17.05
CA ILE A 219 -7.23 11.78 16.47
C ILE A 219 -7.91 13.16 16.41
N LYS A 220 -7.83 13.96 17.48
CA LYS A 220 -8.37 15.33 17.50
C LYS A 220 -7.74 16.23 16.43
N ASN A 221 -6.44 16.06 16.18
CA ASN A 221 -5.69 16.85 15.22
C ASN A 221 -5.69 16.25 13.80
N LEU A 222 -6.49 15.22 13.56
CA LEU A 222 -6.61 14.57 12.24
C LEU A 222 -6.86 15.62 11.15
N GLN A 223 -6.02 15.58 10.13
CA GLN A 223 -6.19 16.30 8.88
C GLN A 223 -6.49 15.30 7.77
N VAL A 224 -7.39 15.67 6.87
CA VAL A 224 -7.77 14.87 5.70
C VAL A 224 -7.45 15.66 4.43
N ARG A 225 -6.98 14.99 3.38
CA ARG A 225 -6.58 15.66 2.14
C ARG A 225 -7.75 15.96 1.20
N ASN A 226 -8.78 15.11 1.23
CA ASN A 226 -9.92 15.19 0.32
C ASN A 226 -11.17 14.56 0.94
N LEU A 227 -12.31 14.69 0.25
CA LEU A 227 -13.59 14.10 0.67
C LEU A 227 -13.54 12.56 0.74
N GLY A 228 -12.70 11.91 -0.07
CA GLY A 228 -12.49 10.47 -0.02
C GLY A 228 -11.92 10.00 1.31
N GLU A 229 -10.89 10.69 1.83
CA GLU A 229 -10.34 10.42 3.16
C GLU A 229 -11.37 10.70 4.26
N LEU A 230 -12.11 11.81 4.16
CA LEU A 230 -13.17 12.14 5.12
C LEU A 230 -14.26 11.06 5.19
N ASN A 231 -14.74 10.60 4.03
CA ASN A 231 -15.72 9.51 3.93
C ASN A 231 -15.15 8.19 4.45
N GLY A 232 -13.84 7.97 4.31
CA GLY A 232 -13.13 6.85 4.91
C GLY A 232 -13.20 6.86 6.44
N PHE A 233 -12.94 8.00 7.08
CA PHE A 233 -13.06 8.15 8.53
C PHE A 233 -14.50 8.09 9.04
N ASP A 234 -15.46 8.61 8.28
CA ASP A 234 -16.88 8.46 8.60
C ASP A 234 -17.32 6.98 8.57
N SER A 235 -16.86 6.24 7.56
CA SER A 235 -17.06 4.79 7.46
C SER A 235 -16.40 4.04 8.63
N LEU A 236 -15.24 4.51 9.12
CA LEU A 236 -14.57 3.95 10.29
C LEU A 236 -15.41 4.10 11.56
N VAL A 237 -16.00 5.27 11.81
CA VAL A 237 -16.90 5.50 12.95
C VAL A 237 -18.12 4.57 12.86
N ALA A 238 -18.74 4.47 11.69
CA ALA A 238 -19.88 3.58 11.47
C ALA A 238 -19.49 2.10 11.70
N SER A 239 -18.33 1.69 11.20
CA SER A 239 -17.80 0.33 11.40
C SER A 239 -17.53 0.03 12.87
N ALA A 240 -16.89 0.94 13.61
CA ALA A 240 -16.62 0.77 15.04
C ALA A 240 -17.91 0.54 15.84
N ARG A 241 -18.93 1.36 15.60
CA ARG A 241 -20.25 1.23 16.23
C ARG A 241 -20.95 -0.07 15.87
N LYS A 242 -20.87 -0.50 14.60
CA LYS A 242 -21.44 -1.77 14.15
C LYS A 242 -20.80 -2.98 14.84
N HIS A 243 -19.51 -2.89 15.18
CA HIS A 243 -18.78 -3.93 15.93
C HIS A 243 -18.92 -3.76 17.46
N GLY A 244 -19.78 -2.86 17.94
CA GLY A 244 -20.00 -2.64 19.38
C GLY A 244 -18.81 -2.01 20.11
N ASN A 245 -17.85 -1.41 19.39
CA ASN A 245 -16.74 -0.72 20.03
C ASN A 245 -17.21 0.62 20.61
N ASN A 246 -17.18 0.72 21.94
CA ASN A 246 -17.57 1.90 22.72
C ASN A 246 -16.36 2.63 23.33
N ASP A 247 -15.16 2.39 22.81
CA ASP A 247 -13.95 3.01 23.32
C ASP A 247 -14.00 4.53 23.11
N ARG A 248 -13.36 5.25 24.02
CA ARG A 248 -13.28 6.73 24.01
C ARG A 248 -12.83 7.32 22.67
N TRP A 249 -11.96 6.63 21.93
CA TRP A 249 -11.45 7.11 20.65
C TRP A 249 -12.54 7.21 19.58
N VAL A 250 -13.59 6.38 19.65
CA VAL A 250 -14.70 6.37 18.67
C VAL A 250 -15.45 7.69 18.72
N GLU A 251 -15.75 8.19 19.93
CA GLU A 251 -16.43 9.46 20.14
C GLU A 251 -15.56 10.66 19.77
N ILE A 252 -14.25 10.58 20.03
CA ILE A 252 -13.30 11.61 19.61
C ILE A 252 -13.25 11.69 18.08
N LEU A 253 -13.14 10.55 17.40
CA LEU A 253 -13.15 10.50 15.94
C LEU A 253 -14.47 11.02 15.37
N ALA A 254 -15.61 10.62 15.94
CA ALA A 254 -16.94 11.06 15.48
C ALA A 254 -17.08 12.58 15.54
N ARG A 255 -16.66 13.22 16.65
CA ARG A 255 -16.66 14.69 16.77
C ARG A 255 -15.76 15.33 15.72
N ARG A 256 -14.53 14.81 15.56
CA ARG A 256 -13.58 15.36 14.60
C ARG A 256 -14.08 15.25 13.15
N VAL A 257 -14.67 14.11 12.77
CA VAL A 257 -15.27 13.93 11.45
C VAL A 257 -16.41 14.92 11.22
N GLN A 258 -17.26 15.18 12.23
CA GLN A 258 -18.31 16.19 12.12
C GLN A 258 -17.78 17.61 11.94
N GLU A 259 -16.71 17.99 12.67
CA GLU A 259 -16.04 19.27 12.48
C GLU A 259 -15.50 19.43 11.05
N LEU A 260 -14.79 18.41 10.56
CA LEU A 260 -14.25 18.40 9.19
C LEU A 260 -15.36 18.51 8.14
N LYS A 261 -16.48 17.79 8.32
CA LYS A 261 -17.67 17.89 7.45
C LYS A 261 -18.29 19.29 7.46
N ARG A 262 -18.35 19.97 8.61
CA ARG A 262 -18.84 21.34 8.69
C ARG A 262 -17.92 22.28 7.93
N ASN A 263 -16.61 22.18 8.13
CA ASN A 263 -15.64 23.05 7.46
C ASN A 263 -15.68 22.87 5.94
N ALA A 264 -15.77 21.62 5.45
CA ALA A 264 -15.86 21.33 4.02
C ALA A 264 -17.11 21.95 3.35
N LYS A 265 -18.23 22.08 4.08
CA LYS A 265 -19.46 22.72 3.57
C LYS A 265 -19.36 24.25 3.45
N HIS A 266 -18.41 24.88 4.14
CA HIS A 266 -18.20 26.34 4.11
C HIS A 266 -17.08 26.74 3.14
N SER A 267 -16.42 25.77 2.49
CA SER A 267 -15.32 26.00 1.54
C SER A 267 -15.75 25.77 0.07
N VAL A 268 -17.04 25.52 -0.16
CA VAL A 268 -17.70 25.40 -1.47
C VAL A 268 -18.69 26.56 -1.58
#